data_AF-A0A832YIW1-F1
#
_entry.id   AF-A0A832YIW1-F1
#
_cell.length_a   1.000
_cell.length_b   1.000
_cell.length_c   1.000
_cell.angle_alpha   90.00
_cell.angle_beta   90.00
_cell.angle_gamma   90.00
#
_symmetry.space_group_name_H-M   'P 1'
#
loop_
_entity.id
_entity.type
_entity.pdbx_description
1 polymer ?
#
loop_
_entity_poly.entity_id
_entity_poly.type
_entity_poly.pdbx_seq_one_letter_code
_entity_poly.pdbx_strand_id
1 'polypeptide(L)'
;MIMVAGSLAMIGVLQLVIGPDVLFGDTIQRQQVAIFDDCKANGFLEPQCAKWLDEMQLQECRENKDVDSSECRKYRHWVILDEDLETIMKNAQNEE
;
A
#
# COMPACT_ATOMS: atom_id res chain seq x y z
N MET A 1 12.51 -33.34 26.99
CA MET A 1 11.17 -32.70 26.95
C MET A 1 11.18 -31.26 27.49
N ILE A 2 11.98 -30.94 28.52
CA ILE A 2 12.05 -29.58 29.11
C ILE A 2 12.55 -28.51 28.12
N MET A 3 13.49 -28.83 27.23
CA MET A 3 14.02 -27.86 26.25
C MET A 3 12.92 -27.34 25.29
N VAL A 4 12.03 -28.22 24.83
CA VAL A 4 10.93 -27.84 23.92
C VAL A 4 9.91 -26.95 24.64
N ALA A 5 9.57 -27.29 25.88
CA ALA A 5 8.67 -26.49 26.70
C ALA A 5 9.24 -25.09 27.01
N GLY A 6 10.56 -25.00 27.23
CA GLY A 6 11.24 -23.71 27.41
C GLY A 6 11.17 -22.81 26.17
N SER A 7 11.39 -23.37 24.97
CA SER A 7 11.29 -22.60 23.72
C SER A 7 9.87 -22.08 23.48
N LEU A 8 8.85 -22.90 23.73
CA LEU A 8 7.46 -22.50 23.58
C LEU A 8 7.05 -21.43 24.61
N ALA A 9 7.53 -21.54 25.85
CA ALA A 9 7.30 -20.51 26.87
C ALA A 9 7.94 -19.17 26.48
N MET A 10 9.16 -19.18 25.95
CA MET A 10 9.84 -17.97 25.51
C MET A 10 9.11 -17.27 24.34
N ILE A 11 8.63 -18.04 23.35
CA ILE A 11 7.83 -17.51 22.24
C ILE A 11 6.49 -16.95 22.75
N GLY A 12 5.83 -17.62 23.70
CA GLY A 12 4.60 -17.13 24.31
C GLY A 12 4.78 -15.80 25.06
N VAL A 13 5.89 -15.62 25.76
CA VAL A 13 6.21 -14.34 26.42
C VAL A 13 6.50 -13.24 25.41
N LEU A 14 7.23 -13.53 24.33
CA LEU A 14 7.48 -12.58 23.25
C LEU A 14 6.18 -12.06 22.63
N GLN A 15 5.19 -12.93 22.43
CA GLN A 15 3.87 -12.53 21.89
C GLN A 15 3.12 -11.57 22.81
N LEU A 16 3.22 -11.71 24.14
CA LEU A 16 2.59 -10.79 25.09
C LEU A 16 3.25 -9.41 25.09
N VAL A 17 4.57 -9.36 24.84
CA VAL A 17 5.33 -8.09 24.80
C VAL A 17 5.10 -7.33 23.49
N ILE A 18 5.00 -8.03 22.35
CA ILE A 18 4.84 -7.42 21.02
C ILE A 18 3.36 -7.14 20.69
N GLY A 19 2.43 -7.84 21.35
CA GLY A 19 0.98 -7.70 21.12
C GLY A 19 0.45 -6.27 21.13
N PRO A 20 0.84 -5.40 22.08
CA PRO A 20 0.40 -4.00 22.12
C PRO A 20 0.82 -3.19 20.90
N ASP A 21 2.05 -3.36 20.41
CA ASP A 21 2.56 -2.60 19.27
C ASP A 21 1.88 -3.01 17.96
N VAL A 22 1.59 -4.31 17.80
CA VAL A 22 0.86 -4.83 16.62
C VAL A 22 -0.60 -4.37 16.64
N LEU A 23 -1.27 -4.42 17.79
CA LEU A 23 -2.63 -3.92 17.93
C LEU A 23 -2.69 -2.39 17.72
N PHE A 24 -1.68 -1.66 18.19
CA PHE A 24 -1.57 -0.23 17.94
C PHE A 24 -1.41 0.06 16.44
N GLY A 25 -0.53 -0.67 15.74
CA GLY A 25 -0.39 -0.57 14.28
C GLY A 25 -1.69 -0.82 13.52
N ASP A 26 -2.44 -1.88 13.88
CA ASP A 26 -3.75 -2.19 13.29
C ASP A 26 -4.78 -1.08 13.54
N THR A 27 -4.83 -0.51 14.75
CA THR A 27 -5.76 0.60 15.04
C THR A 27 -5.47 1.84 14.19
N ILE A 28 -4.20 2.21 14.00
CA ILE A 28 -3.80 3.34 13.18
C ILE A 28 -4.15 3.09 11.71
N GLN A 29 -3.97 1.87 11.22
CA GLN A 29 -4.34 1.51 9.85
C GLN A 29 -5.86 1.65 9.63
N ARG A 30 -6.69 1.15 10.56
CA ARG A 30 -8.16 1.28 10.47
C ARG A 30 -8.61 2.74 10.53
N GLN A 31 -7.98 3.55 11.37
CA GLN A 31 -8.26 4.99 11.43
C GLN A 31 -7.91 5.70 10.11
N GLN A 32 -6.79 5.35 9.49
CA GLN A 32 -6.43 5.92 8.18
C GLN A 32 -7.40 5.51 7.07
N VAL A 33 -7.94 4.28 7.11
CA VAL A 33 -8.99 3.84 6.18
C VAL A 33 -10.28 4.64 6.39
N ALA A 34 -10.71 4.85 7.62
CA ALA A 34 -11.90 5.65 7.91
C ALA A 34 -11.76 7.11 7.43
N ILE A 35 -10.59 7.73 7.68
CA ILE A 35 -10.30 9.09 7.19
C ILE A 35 -10.27 9.12 5.65
N PHE A 36 -9.69 8.09 5.02
CA PHE A 36 -9.67 7.98 3.57
C PHE A 36 -11.09 7.88 2.98
N ASP A 37 -11.96 7.06 3.59
CA ASP A 37 -13.35 6.91 3.14
C ASP A 37 -14.14 8.22 3.30
N ASP A 38 -13.94 8.94 4.40
CA ASP A 38 -14.52 10.27 4.60
C ASP A 38 -13.99 11.28 3.55
N CYS A 39 -12.70 11.25 3.26
CA CYS A 39 -12.08 12.05 2.20
C CYS A 39 -12.66 11.72 0.82
N LYS A 40 -12.87 10.44 0.53
CA LYS A 40 -13.47 9.97 -0.71
C LYS A 40 -14.91 10.44 -0.87
N ALA A 41 -15.70 10.40 0.21
CA ALA A 41 -17.08 10.89 0.20
C ALA A 41 -17.19 12.39 -0.09
N ASN A 42 -16.19 13.18 0.34
CA ASN A 42 -16.13 14.62 0.13
C ASN A 42 -15.31 15.03 -1.11
N GLY A 43 -14.89 14.09 -1.95
CA GLY A 43 -14.14 14.37 -3.18
C GLY A 43 -12.74 14.96 -2.93
N PHE A 44 -12.10 14.63 -1.80
CA PHE A 44 -10.75 15.05 -1.43
C PHE A 44 -10.52 16.57 -1.34
N LEU A 45 -11.57 17.35 -1.09
CA LEU A 45 -11.51 18.80 -0.96
C LEU A 45 -10.84 19.29 0.34
N GLU A 46 -10.83 18.45 1.37
CA GLU A 46 -10.38 18.84 2.71
C GLU A 46 -8.86 18.68 2.88
N PRO A 47 -8.17 19.57 3.62
CA PRO A 47 -6.71 19.59 3.67
C PRO A 47 -6.11 18.32 4.29
N GLN A 48 -6.83 17.61 5.17
CA GLN A 48 -6.37 16.32 5.69
C GLN A 48 -6.24 15.23 4.59
N CYS A 49 -6.90 15.43 3.44
CA CYS A 49 -6.93 14.48 2.34
C CYS A 49 -5.73 14.62 1.38
N ALA A 50 -4.92 15.67 1.54
CA ALA A 50 -3.79 15.98 0.65
C ALA A 50 -2.75 14.84 0.56
N LYS A 51 -2.65 14.02 1.61
CA LYS A 51 -1.77 12.85 1.66
C LYS A 51 -2.05 11.86 0.52
N TRP A 52 -3.31 11.68 0.13
CA TRP A 52 -3.73 10.67 -0.85
C TRP A 52 -3.89 11.22 -2.27
N LEU A 53 -3.85 12.54 -2.47
CA LEU A 53 -4.05 13.14 -3.79
C LEU A 53 -2.99 12.68 -4.81
N ASP A 54 -1.72 12.65 -4.40
CA ASP A 54 -0.60 12.26 -5.26
C ASP A 54 -0.70 10.79 -5.69
N GLU A 55 -1.08 9.91 -4.75
CA GLU A 55 -1.27 8.49 -5.02
C GLU A 55 -2.46 8.23 -5.93
N MET A 56 -3.58 8.91 -5.71
CA MET A 56 -4.77 8.79 -6.55
C MET A 56 -4.49 9.25 -7.99
N GLN A 57 -3.79 10.38 -8.16
CA GLN A 57 -3.38 10.87 -9.48
C GLN A 57 -2.43 9.89 -10.17
N LEU A 58 -1.45 9.32 -9.45
CA LEU A 58 -0.58 8.29 -10.00
C LEU A 58 -1.36 7.04 -10.45
N GLN A 59 -2.34 6.59 -9.68
CA GLN A 59 -3.21 5.46 -10.04
C GLN A 59 -4.03 5.76 -11.29
N GLU A 60 -4.64 6.94 -11.38
CA GLU A 60 -5.40 7.37 -12.55
C GLU A 60 -4.53 7.43 -13.81
N CYS A 61 -3.31 7.96 -13.70
CA CYS A 61 -2.36 8.00 -14.81
C CYS A 61 -1.90 6.60 -15.24
N ARG A 62 -1.74 5.67 -14.28
CA ARG A 62 -1.38 4.27 -14.56
C ARG A 62 -2.51 3.52 -15.26
N GLU A 63 -3.75 3.68 -14.79
CA GLU A 63 -4.93 3.03 -15.36
C GLU A 63 -5.19 3.53 -16.80
N ASN A 64 -5.04 4.83 -17.02
CA ASN A 64 -5.19 5.43 -18.35
C ASN A 64 -3.95 5.28 -19.25
N LYS A 65 -2.83 4.78 -18.71
CA LYS A 65 -1.51 4.73 -19.38
C LYS A 65 -1.10 6.08 -19.98
N ASP A 66 -1.46 7.16 -19.30
CA ASP A 66 -1.21 8.53 -19.78
C ASP A 66 0.12 9.04 -19.22
N VAL A 67 0.98 9.50 -20.13
CA VAL A 67 2.32 10.04 -19.83
C VAL A 67 2.54 11.46 -20.34
N ASP A 68 1.53 12.01 -21.03
CA ASP A 68 1.66 13.25 -21.82
C ASP A 68 0.79 14.39 -21.29
N SER A 69 -0.31 14.08 -20.60
CA SER A 69 -1.13 15.07 -19.88
C SER A 69 -0.34 15.86 -18.84
N SER A 70 -0.77 17.10 -18.57
CA SER A 70 -0.08 18.01 -17.64
C SER A 70 0.07 17.40 -16.24
N GLU A 71 -0.96 16.72 -15.77
CA GLU A 71 -1.01 16.11 -14.43
C GLU A 71 -0.13 14.84 -14.38
N CYS A 72 -0.16 14.02 -15.44
CA CYS A 72 0.54 12.74 -15.49
C CYS A 72 2.02 12.84 -15.86
N ARG A 73 2.46 13.97 -16.45
CA ARG A 73 3.86 14.18 -16.82
C ARG A 73 4.81 14.07 -15.63
N LYS A 74 4.36 14.43 -14.42
CA LYS A 74 5.12 14.26 -13.17
C LYS A 74 5.43 12.79 -12.89
N TYR A 75 4.52 11.88 -13.23
CA TYR A 75 4.60 10.45 -12.93
C TYR A 75 5.03 9.58 -14.10
N ARG A 76 5.30 10.18 -15.27
CA ARG A 76 5.66 9.51 -16.52
C ARG A 76 6.61 8.32 -16.33
N HIS A 77 7.70 8.49 -15.58
CA HIS A 77 8.67 7.41 -15.39
C HIS A 77 8.07 6.17 -14.73
N TRP A 78 7.23 6.36 -13.70
CA TRP A 78 6.57 5.29 -12.98
C TRP A 78 5.51 4.58 -13.82
N VAL A 79 4.77 5.32 -14.65
CA VAL A 79 3.78 4.75 -15.56
C VAL A 79 4.45 3.89 -16.64
N ILE A 80 5.53 4.38 -17.26
CA ILE A 80 6.28 3.63 -18.26
C ILE A 80 6.87 2.35 -17.66
N LEU A 81 7.47 2.44 -16.47
CA LEU A 81 8.07 1.27 -15.81
C LEU A 81 7.04 0.17 -15.55
N ASP A 82 5.82 0.56 -15.16
CA ASP A 82 4.75 -0.39 -14.89
C ASP A 82 4.27 -1.08 -16.17
N GLU A 83 4.12 -0.32 -17.26
CA GLU A 83 3.77 -0.87 -18.57
C GLU A 83 4.86 -1.83 -19.09
N ASP A 84 6.13 -1.44 -18.99
CA ASP A 84 7.26 -2.31 -19.37
C ASP A 84 7.23 -3.61 -18.54
N LEU A 85 6.99 -3.53 -17.24
CA LEU A 85 6.88 -4.69 -16.37
C LEU A 85 5.71 -5.60 -16.79
N GLU A 86 4.54 -5.04 -17.08
CA GLU A 86 3.39 -5.80 -17.59
C GLU A 86 3.74 -6.56 -18.88
N THR A 87 4.48 -5.93 -19.80
CA THR A 87 4.87 -6.59 -21.05
C THR A 87 5.87 -7.73 -20.82
N ILE A 88 6.86 -7.51 -19.95
CA ILE A 88 7.85 -8.55 -19.59
C ILE A 88 7.16 -9.75 -18.94
N MET A 89 6.24 -9.50 -18.01
CA MET A 89 5.49 -10.58 -17.34
C MET A 89 4.62 -11.37 -18.31
N LYS A 90 3.94 -10.69 -19.25
CA LYS A 90 3.15 -11.36 -20.30
C LYS A 90 4.01 -12.20 -21.23
N ASN A 91 5.18 -11.71 -21.61
CA ASN A 91 6.11 -12.46 -22.46
C ASN A 91 6.64 -13.70 -21.73
N ALA A 92 7.02 -13.58 -20.45
CA ALA A 92 7.46 -14.70 -19.63
C ALA A 92 6.38 -15.79 -19.46
N GLN A 93 5.10 -15.41 -19.33
CA GLN A 93 3.99 -16.36 -19.27
C GLN A 93 3.72 -17.09 -20.58
N ASN A 94 4.06 -16.49 -21.72
CA ASN A 94 3.85 -17.10 -23.04
C ASN A 94 5.01 -18.02 -23.47
N GLU A 95 6.12 -18.01 -22.73
CA GLU A 95 7.31 -18.86 -22.95
C GLU A 95 7.27 -20.18 -22.13
N GLU A 96 6.27 -20.37 -21.26
CA GLU A 96 5.92 -21.65 -20.61
C GLU A 96 4.89 -22.46 -21.43
#